data_AF-A0A1T4LCY2-F1
#
_entry.id   AF-A0A1T4LCY2-F1
#
_cell.length_a   1.000
_cell.length_b   1.000
_cell.length_c   1.000
_cell.angle_alpha   90.00
_cell.angle_beta   90.00
_cell.angle_gamma   90.00
#
_symmetry.space_group_name_H-M   'P 1'
#
loop_
_entity.id
_entity.type
_entity.pdbx_description
1 polymer ?
#
loop_
_entity_poly.entity_id
_entity_poly.type
_entity_poly.pdbx_seq_one_letter_code
_entity_poly.pdbx_strand_id
1 'polypeptide(L)'
;MKRLTQTDPFKIVSSESSSASEIREATDELIEMILELSDSATDDTTLFRIMNYTRFILQTLQKKSLCKFFYPTLLFRARASAFH
;
A
#
# COMPACT_ATOMS: atom_id res chain seq x y z
N MET A 1 -10.41 15.29 -8.19
CA MET A 1 -10.38 13.84 -8.47
C MET A 1 -11.54 13.16 -7.74
N LYS A 2 -12.56 12.68 -8.47
CA LYS A 2 -13.60 11.83 -7.89
C LYS A 2 -12.99 10.46 -7.59
N ARG A 3 -13.45 9.77 -6.55
CA ARG A 3 -12.99 8.39 -6.27
C ARG A 3 -13.55 7.46 -7.34
N LEU A 4 -12.76 6.48 -7.78
CA LEU A 4 -13.19 5.41 -8.70
C LEU A 4 -14.52 4.77 -8.24
N THR A 5 -14.68 4.55 -6.93
CA THR A 5 -15.90 3.98 -6.33
C THR A 5 -17.16 4.85 -6.49
N GLN A 6 -17.02 6.11 -6.88
CA GLN A 6 -18.13 7.04 -7.08
C GLN A 6 -18.47 7.23 -8.56
N THR A 7 -17.69 6.65 -9.47
CA THR A 7 -17.91 6.71 -10.91
C THR A 7 -19.07 5.81 -11.31
N ASP A 8 -19.80 6.21 -12.35
CA ASP A 8 -20.95 5.44 -12.83
C ASP A 8 -20.52 4.08 -13.41
N PRO A 9 -19.40 3.95 -14.14
CA PRO A 9 -18.86 2.66 -14.54
C PRO A 9 -18.64 1.70 -13.37
N PHE A 10 -18.08 2.18 -12.25
CA PHE A 10 -17.93 1.37 -11.04
C PHE A 10 -19.26 0.89 -10.47
N LYS A 11 -20.29 1.75 -10.47
CA LYS A 11 -21.62 1.39 -9.97
C LYS A 11 -22.30 0.37 -10.89
N ILE A 12 -22.12 0.51 -12.20
CA ILE A 12 -22.67 -0.42 -13.20
C ILE A 12 -22.02 -1.79 -13.06
N VAL A 13 -20.69 -1.87 -12.94
CA VAL A 13 -19.99 -3.15 -12.70
C VAL A 13 -20.32 -3.74 -11.33
N SER A 14 -20.60 -2.91 -10.33
CA SER A 14 -20.99 -3.38 -8.99
C SER A 14 -22.49 -3.71 -8.86
N SER A 15 -23.29 -3.47 -9.91
CA SER A 15 -24.73 -3.69 -9.89
C SER A 15 -25.07 -5.12 -10.30
N GLU A 16 -25.92 -5.78 -9.52
CA GLU A 16 -26.43 -7.12 -9.85
C GLU A 16 -27.48 -7.11 -10.97
N SER A 17 -28.02 -5.94 -11.33
CA SER A 17 -29.08 -5.79 -12.33
C SER A 17 -28.58 -5.42 -13.73
N SER A 18 -27.27 -5.23 -13.92
CA SER A 18 -26.71 -4.78 -15.20
C SER A 18 -26.57 -5.92 -16.19
N SER A 19 -26.84 -5.62 -17.46
CA SER A 19 -26.67 -6.58 -18.54
C SER A 19 -25.20 -6.87 -18.83
N ALA A 20 -24.90 -8.03 -19.42
CA ALA A 20 -23.53 -8.39 -19.78
C ALA A 20 -22.86 -7.41 -20.76
N SER A 21 -23.65 -6.71 -21.59
CA SER A 21 -23.14 -5.68 -22.50
C SER A 21 -22.73 -4.43 -21.74
N GLU A 22 -23.59 -3.93 -20.85
CA GLU A 22 -23.32 -2.76 -20.01
C GLU A 22 -22.14 -3.00 -19.08
N ILE A 23 -22.00 -4.22 -18.54
CA ILE A 23 -20.85 -4.59 -17.71
C ILE A 23 -19.54 -4.53 -18.51
N ARG A 24 -19.53 -5.02 -19.77
CA ARG A 24 -18.33 -4.95 -20.61
C ARG A 24 -17.94 -3.52 -20.93
N GLU A 25 -18.89 -2.71 -21.37
CA GLU A 25 -18.67 -1.29 -21.68
C GLU A 25 -18.18 -0.52 -20.45
N ALA A 26 -18.84 -0.70 -19.30
CA ALA A 26 -18.41 -0.09 -18.04
C ALA A 26 -17.04 -0.60 -17.55
N THR A 27 -16.69 -1.85 -17.86
CA THR A 27 -15.36 -2.40 -17.53
C THR A 27 -14.28 -1.76 -18.40
N ASP A 28 -14.53 -1.61 -19.70
CA ASP A 28 -13.60 -0.96 -20.62
C ASP A 28 -13.38 0.52 -20.22
N GLU A 29 -14.46 1.24 -19.89
CA GLU A 29 -14.38 2.62 -19.36
C GLU A 29 -13.61 2.70 -18.03
N LEU A 30 -13.78 1.74 -17.13
CA LEU A 30 -13.02 1.68 -15.88
C LEU A 30 -11.52 1.47 -16.12
N ILE A 31 -11.16 0.62 -17.08
CA ILE A 31 -9.76 0.36 -17.43
C ILE A 31 -9.13 1.63 -17.97
N GLU A 32 -9.82 2.34 -18.87
CA GLU A 32 -9.33 3.61 -19.43
C GLU A 32 -9.13 4.67 -18.33
N MET A 33 -10.09 4.83 -17.41
CA MET A 33 -9.95 5.74 -16.27
C MET A 33 -8.77 5.36 -15.35
N ILE A 34 -8.52 4.06 -15.12
CA ILE A 34 -7.39 3.61 -14.32
C ILE A 34 -6.06 3.93 -15.01
N LEU A 35 -5.98 3.76 -16.33
CA LEU A 35 -4.79 4.11 -17.11
C LEU A 35 -4.52 5.63 -17.07
N GLU A 36 -5.54 6.46 -17.25
CA GLU A 36 -5.41 7.93 -17.18
C GLU A 36 -5.01 8.41 -15.78
N LEU A 37 -5.55 7.77 -14.73
CA LEU A 37 -5.13 8.01 -13.34
C LEU A 37 -3.69 7.57 -13.08
N SER A 38 -3.22 6.53 -13.78
CA SER A 38 -1.85 6.02 -13.66
C SER A 38 -0.84 6.93 -14.38
N ASP A 39 -1.19 7.45 -15.55
CA ASP A 39 -0.37 8.38 -16.31
C ASP A 39 -0.30 9.76 -15.62
N SER A 40 -1.40 10.19 -14.99
CA SER A 40 -1.43 11.42 -14.18
C SER A 40 -0.84 11.27 -12.77
N ALA A 41 -0.42 10.07 -12.36
CA ALA A 41 0.15 9.79 -11.03
C ALA A 41 1.60 10.28 -10.82
N THR A 42 2.11 11.11 -11.73
CA THR A 42 3.32 11.92 -11.53
C THR A 42 3.03 13.25 -10.81
N ASP A 43 1.99 13.30 -9.97
CA ASP A 43 1.80 14.40 -9.03
C ASP A 43 2.78 14.26 -7.85
N ASP A 44 3.50 15.34 -7.54
CA ASP A 44 4.47 15.44 -6.43
C ASP A 44 3.91 14.94 -5.09
N THR A 45 2.60 15.09 -4.87
CA THR A 45 1.91 14.61 -3.66
C THR A 45 1.89 13.08 -3.60
N THR A 46 1.65 12.42 -4.73
CA THR A 46 1.66 10.96 -4.84
C THR A 46 3.06 10.41 -4.63
N LEU A 47 4.07 11.05 -5.24
CA LEU A 47 5.48 10.72 -5.01
C LEU A 47 5.85 10.91 -3.53
N PHE A 48 5.45 12.01 -2.92
CA PHE A 48 5.70 12.29 -1.50
C PHE A 48 5.04 11.24 -0.58
N ARG A 49 3.83 10.79 -0.90
CA ARG A 49 3.15 9.72 -0.16
C ARG A 49 3.91 8.40 -0.26
N ILE A 50 4.34 8.01 -1.47
CA ILE A 50 5.13 6.79 -1.70
C ILE A 50 6.44 6.83 -0.92
N MET A 51 7.15 7.96 -0.96
CA MET A 51 8.41 8.15 -0.24
C MET A 51 8.23 8.03 1.28
N ASN A 52 7.17 8.64 1.83
CA ASN A 52 6.89 8.55 3.27
C ASN A 52 6.51 7.14 3.71
N TYR A 53 5.68 6.44 2.92
CA TYR A 53 5.33 5.06 3.21
C TYR A 53 6.56 4.14 3.15
N THR A 54 7.38 4.30 2.12
CA THR A 54 8.66 3.57 1.98
C THR A 54 9.57 3.83 3.18
N ARG A 55 9.74 5.10 3.59
CA ARG A 55 10.52 5.46 4.78
C ARG A 55 9.99 4.78 6.03
N PHE A 56 8.68 4.79 6.24
CA PHE A 56 8.05 4.15 7.40
C PHE A 56 8.32 2.63 7.45
N ILE A 57 8.20 1.95 6.31
CA ILE A 57 8.48 0.51 6.20
C ILE A 57 9.96 0.23 6.48
N LEU A 58 10.87 1.00 5.88
CA LEU A 58 12.32 0.84 6.11
C LEU A 58 12.72 1.08 7.57
N GLN A 59 12.16 2.10 8.22
CA GLN A 59 12.38 2.34 9.65
C GLN A 59 11.88 1.18 10.51
N THR A 60 10.74 0.59 10.15
CA THR A 60 10.20 -0.57 10.85
C THR A 60 11.11 -1.79 10.68
N LEU A 61 11.62 -2.02 9.48
CA LEU A 61 12.57 -3.10 9.20
C LEU A 61 13.90 -2.89 9.94
N GLN A 62 14.41 -1.65 9.98
CA GLN A 62 15.61 -1.30 10.73
C GLN A 62 15.42 -1.52 12.24
N LYS A 63 14.28 -1.12 12.81
CA LYS A 63 13.98 -1.40 14.23
C LYS A 63 13.96 -2.91 14.50
N LYS A 64 13.38 -3.71 13.59
CA LYS A 64 13.37 -5.17 13.70
C LYS A 64 14.77 -5.78 13.57
N SER A 65 15.63 -5.27 12.68
CA SER A 65 17.00 -5.76 12.53
C SER A 65 17.87 -5.38 13.73
N LEU A 66 17.71 -4.16 14.28
CA LEU A 66 18.37 -3.73 15.51
C LEU A 66 17.91 -4.54 16.72
N CYS A 67 16.62 -4.84 16.86
CA CYS A 67 16.14 -5.79 17.88
C CYS A 67 16.76 -7.19 17.71
N LYS A 68 17.01 -7.66 16.49
CA LYS A 68 17.69 -8.96 16.30
C LYS A 68 19.17 -8.94 16.70
N PHE A 69 19.84 -7.79 16.61
CA PHE A 69 21.28 -7.66 16.92
C PHE A 69 21.59 -7.33 18.39
N PHE A 70 20.71 -6.60 19.09
CA PHE A 70 20.95 -6.18 20.48
C PHE A 70 20.41 -7.14 21.55
N TYR A 71 19.48 -8.03 21.20
CA TYR A 71 18.93 -9.00 22.15
C TYR A 71 19.84 -10.22 22.45
N PRO A 72 20.70 -10.72 21.54
CA PRO A 72 21.65 -11.79 21.89
C PRO A 72 22.74 -11.29 22.84
N THR A 73 23.17 -10.04 22.71
CA THR A 73 24.28 -9.45 23.48
C THR A 73 23.90 -9.13 24.92
N LEU A 74 22.64 -8.75 25.18
CA LEU A 74 22.16 -8.50 26.54
C LEU A 74 21.86 -9.80 27.31
N LEU A 75 21.41 -10.85 26.64
CA LEU A 75 21.19 -12.17 27.26
C LEU A 75 22.51 -12.88 27.63
N PHE A 76 23.60 -12.64 26.90
CA PHE A 76 24.91 -13.21 27.24
C PHE A 76 25.56 -12.49 28.44
N ARG A 77 25.39 -11.17 28.56
CA ARG A 77 25.98 -10.39 29.66
C ARG A 77 25.25 -10.59 30.99
N ALA A 78 23.95 -10.83 30.98
CA ALA A 78 23.17 -11.10 32.20
C ALA A 78 23.49 -12.46 32.85
N ARG A 79 24.03 -13.43 32.09
CA ARG A 79 24.36 -14.76 32.62
C ARG A 79 25.77 -14.86 33.22
N ALA A 80 26.66 -13.92 32.91
CA ALA A 80 28.02 -13.88 33.44
C ALA A 80 28.14 -13.18 34.82
N SER A 81 27.15 -12.36 35.20
CA SER A 81 27.16 -11.65 36.49
C SER A 81 26.38 -12.35 37.62
N ALA A 82 25.86 -13.55 37.37
CA ALA A 82 25.17 -14.38 38.36
C ALA A 82 26.05 -15.50 38.95
N PHE A 83 27.32 -15.57 38.54
CA PHE A 83 28.35 -16.47 39.08
C PHE A 83 29.55 -15.63 39.54
N HIS A 84 29.36 -14.84 40.59
CA HIS A 84 30.45 -14.41 41.45
C HIS A 84 29.94 -14.00 42.83
#